data_AF-A0A3P1V715-F1
#
_entry.id   AF-A0A3P1V715-F1
#
_cell.length_a   1.000
_cell.length_b   1.000
_cell.length_c   1.000
_cell.angle_alpha   90.00
_cell.angle_beta   90.00
_cell.angle_gamma   90.00
#
_symmetry.space_group_name_H-M   'P 1'
#
loop_
_entity.id
_entity.type
_entity.pdbx_description
1 polymer ?
#
loop_
_entity_poly.entity_id
_entity_poly.type
_entity_poly.pdbx_seq_one_letter_code
_entity_poly.pdbx_strand_id
1 'polypeptide(L)'
;MDGASRRTALALLGTGALAAPAVTACAQRPSGQVTGPTTSVTLRFSDAQGAAMPLEAVRSLQSNAVGEHGYDDALLDTQTLELIGLGPLYQAEDGSIRADVPVGRACTLNLSWPTSMGYSALMVDLPGSGTVEVMEAAARGLHERQADQAAADQAAAGKVGAARRATEAALAACQAAGTPEERGRQAHQALELAATAQLDLDRALISAAPKDSVLGVTFTRPPTAQEMQGLAQRLGGAGRSAVRIVIDNPADPGVMDSWRSAIGVLRAQGVQIVGQICDSYQMADFDEPSWDARVSALLTALPDLEAWEVGNELGGGWLGPNALQRMVRAARAVRERTDATSLLTLYYQLGLDTAETSVFNMARQVNASGLAGLVDVVGLSVYPQWHPLGTAANRVLTTLAAAFPQARVGVTELGYGGARLGGPWWFGDKDDQAAGRRAVIDHVTSAALGRSDAWGAPFWWYFLEDEAPGDPAGPVQESLPRLVQ
;
A
#
# COMPACT_ATOMS: atom_id res chain seq x y z
N MET A 1 23.12 0.76 -18.45
CA MET A 1 22.47 0.47 -17.15
C MET A 1 21.06 0.95 -17.37
N ASP A 2 20.28 0.06 -17.99
CA ASP A 2 19.10 0.46 -18.73
C ASP A 2 17.91 0.43 -17.78
N GLY A 3 17.21 1.56 -17.72
CA GLY A 3 15.97 1.69 -16.96
C GLY A 3 14.94 0.72 -17.52
N ALA A 4 14.74 -0.39 -16.82
CA ALA A 4 13.52 -1.17 -16.96
C ALA A 4 12.38 -0.27 -16.48
N SER A 5 11.41 0.02 -17.35
CA SER A 5 10.21 0.76 -16.95
C SER A 5 9.53 0.06 -15.77
N ARG A 6 8.79 0.80 -14.93
CA ARG A 6 8.00 0.22 -13.80
C ARG A 6 7.16 -1.00 -14.24
N ARG A 7 6.73 -1.02 -15.51
CA ARG A 7 5.94 -2.09 -16.14
C ARG A 7 6.72 -3.39 -16.38
N THR A 8 8.04 -3.34 -16.47
CA THR A 8 8.89 -4.51 -16.79
C THR A 8 9.55 -5.11 -15.54
N ALA A 9 9.81 -4.30 -14.51
CA ALA A 9 10.44 -4.77 -13.28
C ALA A 9 9.53 -5.64 -12.40
N LEU A 10 8.21 -5.38 -12.43
CA LEU A 10 7.21 -6.21 -11.77
C LEU A 10 7.10 -7.60 -12.42
N ALA A 11 7.25 -7.70 -13.76
CA ALA A 11 7.23 -8.97 -14.49
C ALA A 11 8.41 -9.92 -14.20
N LEU A 12 9.49 -9.45 -13.56
CA LEU A 12 10.71 -10.25 -13.28
C LEU A 12 10.73 -10.89 -11.88
N LEU A 13 9.72 -10.65 -11.04
CA LEU A 13 9.64 -11.19 -9.68
C LEU A 13 9.00 -12.59 -9.63
N GLY A 14 8.47 -13.08 -10.76
CA GLY A 14 8.01 -14.47 -10.94
C GLY A 14 8.73 -15.13 -12.11
N THR A 15 9.77 -15.91 -11.83
CA THR A 15 10.55 -16.74 -12.77
C THR A 15 11.46 -16.01 -13.80
N GLY A 16 12.62 -16.63 -14.07
CA GLY A 16 13.72 -16.01 -14.81
C GLY A 16 13.57 -15.98 -16.35
N ALA A 17 14.26 -14.98 -16.92
CA ALA A 17 14.73 -14.83 -18.30
C ALA A 17 13.70 -14.72 -19.45
N LEU A 18 13.64 -13.54 -20.09
CA LEU A 18 14.29 -13.26 -21.39
C LEU A 18 14.06 -11.79 -21.83
N ALA A 19 15.02 -11.27 -22.59
CA ALA A 19 15.20 -9.87 -22.95
C ALA A 19 14.25 -9.35 -24.04
N ALA A 20 13.94 -8.04 -24.03
CA ALA A 20 13.44 -7.29 -25.20
C ALA A 20 13.72 -5.77 -25.07
N PRO A 21 13.76 -5.02 -26.19
CA PRO A 21 14.63 -3.86 -26.38
C PRO A 21 14.03 -2.51 -25.94
N ALA A 22 14.93 -1.56 -25.68
CA ALA A 22 14.64 -0.19 -25.31
C ALA A 22 13.94 0.58 -26.43
N VAL A 23 12.83 1.24 -26.09
CA VAL A 23 12.18 2.25 -26.93
C VAL A 23 12.40 3.60 -26.28
N THR A 24 13.24 4.41 -26.90
CA THR A 24 13.43 5.82 -26.55
C THR A 24 12.19 6.60 -26.96
N ALA A 25 11.46 7.20 -26.02
CA ALA A 25 10.38 8.14 -26.31
C ALA A 25 10.61 9.45 -25.56
N CYS A 26 10.78 10.52 -26.33
CA CYS A 26 10.85 11.89 -25.85
C CYS A 26 9.56 12.28 -25.11
N ALA A 27 9.73 13.14 -24.10
CA ALA A 27 8.70 13.72 -23.25
C ALA A 27 7.43 14.16 -24.01
N GLN A 28 6.30 13.50 -23.72
CA GLN A 28 4.96 13.99 -24.00
C GLN A 28 4.03 13.68 -22.81
N ARG A 29 3.23 14.68 -22.42
CA ARG A 29 2.20 14.63 -21.36
C ARG A 29 1.26 13.42 -21.53
N PRO A 30 1.08 12.54 -20.53
CA PRO A 30 -0.16 11.80 -20.37
C PRO A 30 -1.19 12.75 -19.75
N SER A 31 -2.20 13.13 -20.54
CA SER A 31 -3.22 14.11 -20.19
C SER A 31 -4.28 13.52 -19.25
N GLY A 32 -4.03 13.59 -17.95
CA GLY A 32 -5.09 13.73 -16.93
C GLY A 32 -5.26 15.21 -16.59
N GLN A 33 -5.69 16.05 -17.55
CA GLN A 33 -5.86 17.47 -17.29
C GLN A 33 -7.06 17.70 -16.37
N VAL A 34 -6.86 18.51 -15.34
CA VAL A 34 -7.96 19.08 -14.55
C VAL A 34 -8.91 19.79 -15.51
N THR A 35 -10.18 19.41 -15.52
CA THR A 35 -11.20 20.01 -16.38
C THR A 35 -12.02 21.05 -15.61
N GLY A 36 -12.43 22.11 -16.32
CA GLY A 36 -13.24 23.19 -15.76
C GLY A 36 -12.42 24.34 -15.14
N PRO A 37 -13.08 25.30 -14.47
CA PRO A 37 -12.42 26.43 -13.84
C PRO A 37 -11.47 26.00 -12.72
N THR A 38 -10.26 26.53 -12.73
CA THR A 38 -9.23 26.27 -11.72
C THR A 38 -8.74 27.55 -11.05
N THR A 39 -8.17 27.40 -9.87
CA THR A 39 -7.35 28.40 -9.19
C THR A 39 -5.93 27.88 -9.05
N SER A 40 -4.93 28.76 -9.10
CA SER A 40 -3.54 28.37 -8.92
C SER A 40 -3.10 28.55 -7.46
N VAL A 41 -2.42 27.53 -6.94
CA VAL A 41 -1.77 27.54 -5.63
C VAL A 41 -0.26 27.59 -5.86
N THR A 42 0.42 28.53 -5.21
CA THR A 42 1.88 28.61 -5.21
C THR A 42 2.44 27.71 -4.11
N LEU A 43 3.40 26.86 -4.48
CA LEU A 43 3.98 25.86 -3.60
C LEU A 43 5.44 26.20 -3.35
N ARG A 44 5.80 26.42 -2.09
CA ARG A 44 7.18 26.55 -1.65
C ARG A 44 7.64 25.22 -1.08
N PHE A 45 8.63 24.63 -1.73
CA PHE A 45 9.38 23.49 -1.22
C PHE A 45 10.69 24.03 -0.64
N SER A 46 11.00 23.67 0.59
CA SER A 46 12.23 24.08 1.28
C SER A 46 13.15 22.90 1.55
N ASP A 47 14.45 23.04 1.37
CA ASP A 47 15.41 22.03 1.84
C ASP A 47 15.53 22.03 3.38
N ALA A 48 16.36 21.13 3.93
CA ALA A 48 16.61 21.04 5.36
C ALA A 48 17.27 22.32 5.95
N GLN A 49 17.85 23.19 5.12
CA GLN A 49 18.42 24.48 5.49
C GLN A 49 17.41 25.63 5.32
N GLY A 50 16.21 25.34 4.80
CA GLY A 50 15.10 26.25 4.58
C GLY A 50 15.15 27.00 3.25
N ALA A 51 16.15 26.73 2.41
CA ALA A 51 16.26 27.38 1.12
C ALA A 51 15.19 26.84 0.16
N ALA A 52 14.63 27.73 -0.66
CA ALA A 52 13.63 27.35 -1.65
C ALA A 52 14.25 26.44 -2.71
N MET A 53 13.60 25.31 -2.97
CA MET A 53 14.01 24.36 -3.99
C MET A 53 13.44 24.76 -5.36
N PRO A 54 14.24 24.72 -6.44
CA PRO A 54 13.70 24.79 -7.80
C PRO A 54 12.94 23.51 -8.14
N LEU A 55 12.03 23.59 -9.14
CA LEU A 55 11.21 22.44 -9.56
C LEU A 55 12.07 21.22 -9.92
N GLU A 56 13.19 21.41 -10.59
CA GLU A 56 14.12 20.33 -10.94
C GLU A 56 14.61 19.56 -9.69
N ALA A 57 14.98 20.27 -8.62
CA ALA A 57 15.42 19.64 -7.38
C ALA A 57 14.28 18.89 -6.68
N VAL A 58 13.06 19.45 -6.70
CA VAL A 58 11.85 18.76 -6.20
C VAL A 58 11.60 17.47 -6.98
N ARG A 59 11.66 17.52 -8.31
CA ARG A 59 11.47 16.35 -9.19
C ARG A 59 12.55 15.28 -8.97
N SER A 60 13.80 15.70 -8.80
CA SER A 60 14.91 14.81 -8.50
C SER A 60 14.71 14.06 -7.18
N LEU A 61 14.27 14.76 -6.11
CA LEU A 61 13.92 14.12 -4.85
C LEU A 61 12.75 13.15 -4.98
N GLN A 62 11.66 13.56 -5.63
CA GLN A 62 10.48 12.70 -5.79
C GLN A 62 10.82 11.36 -6.46
N SER A 63 11.67 11.43 -7.49
CA SER A 63 12.10 10.28 -8.27
C SER A 63 13.26 9.51 -7.61
N ASN A 64 13.74 9.92 -6.43
CA ASN A 64 14.96 9.43 -5.79
C ASN A 64 16.20 9.41 -6.71
N ALA A 65 16.28 10.35 -7.66
CA ALA A 65 17.32 10.42 -8.69
C ALA A 65 17.52 9.15 -9.56
N VAL A 66 16.64 8.15 -9.45
CA VAL A 66 16.72 6.86 -10.17
C VAL A 66 15.42 6.48 -10.87
N GLY A 67 14.29 7.04 -10.44
CA GLY A 67 13.00 6.92 -11.09
C GLY A 67 12.96 7.63 -12.43
N GLU A 68 11.94 7.33 -13.22
CA GLU A 68 11.68 8.05 -14.46
C GLU A 68 11.45 9.55 -14.14
N HIS A 69 12.11 10.44 -14.87
CA HIS A 69 11.92 11.88 -14.69
C HIS A 69 10.48 12.27 -15.06
N GLY A 70 9.65 12.48 -14.04
CA GLY A 70 8.31 13.05 -14.16
C GLY A 70 7.20 12.17 -13.57
N TYR A 71 6.27 12.83 -12.87
CA TYR A 71 4.96 12.32 -12.46
C TYR A 71 4.90 11.38 -11.24
N ASP A 72 5.79 11.59 -10.26
CA ASP A 72 5.65 11.01 -8.90
C ASP A 72 4.80 11.90 -7.97
N ASP A 73 3.88 12.64 -8.58
CA ASP A 73 2.95 13.56 -7.96
C ASP A 73 1.56 13.42 -8.57
N ALA A 74 0.55 13.53 -7.70
CA ALA A 74 -0.84 13.43 -8.08
C ALA A 74 -1.68 14.47 -7.34
N LEU A 75 -2.69 14.98 -8.02
CA LEU A 75 -3.75 15.76 -7.39
C LEU A 75 -4.91 14.81 -7.09
N LEU A 76 -5.26 14.69 -5.82
CA LEU A 76 -6.32 13.82 -5.31
C LEU A 76 -7.46 14.65 -4.75
N ASP A 77 -8.65 14.06 -4.70
CA ASP A 77 -9.74 14.55 -3.89
C ASP A 77 -9.42 14.38 -2.40
N THR A 78 -9.61 15.41 -1.58
CA THR A 78 -9.20 15.35 -0.17
C THR A 78 -9.97 14.29 0.63
N GLN A 79 -11.24 14.06 0.32
CA GLN A 79 -12.08 13.13 1.07
C GLN A 79 -11.97 11.70 0.53
N THR A 80 -12.06 11.55 -0.79
CA THR A 80 -12.18 10.22 -1.42
C THR A 80 -10.85 9.66 -1.89
N LEU A 81 -9.79 10.50 -1.93
CA LEU A 81 -8.50 10.20 -2.54
C LEU A 81 -8.59 9.73 -4.00
N GLU A 82 -9.73 9.92 -4.66
CA GLU A 82 -9.86 9.72 -6.10
C GLU A 82 -8.93 10.68 -6.84
N LEU A 83 -8.24 10.15 -7.85
CA LEU A 83 -7.32 10.92 -8.66
C LEU A 83 -8.08 11.95 -9.50
N ILE A 84 -7.64 13.21 -9.40
CA ILE A 84 -8.11 14.35 -10.19
C ILE A 84 -7.18 14.58 -11.38
N GLY A 85 -5.87 14.52 -11.16
CA GLY A 85 -4.87 14.74 -12.21
C GLY A 85 -3.50 14.17 -11.85
N LEU A 86 -2.78 13.73 -12.87
CA LEU A 86 -1.39 13.27 -12.78
C LEU A 86 -0.46 14.46 -13.02
N GLY A 87 0.63 14.55 -12.27
CA GLY A 87 1.63 15.57 -12.55
C GLY A 87 1.22 17.02 -12.35
N PRO A 88 0.48 17.39 -11.28
CA PRO A 88 -0.03 18.75 -11.14
C PRO A 88 1.05 19.84 -11.02
N LEU A 89 2.29 19.52 -10.64
CA LEU A 89 3.32 20.55 -10.43
C LEU A 89 3.91 21.07 -11.73
N TYR A 90 3.93 22.40 -11.89
CA TYR A 90 4.58 23.12 -12.98
C TYR A 90 5.35 24.34 -12.46
N GLN A 91 6.29 24.85 -13.27
CA GLN A 91 6.98 26.10 -13.00
C GLN A 91 6.33 27.22 -13.80
N ALA A 92 5.94 28.29 -13.12
CA ALA A 92 5.39 29.50 -13.75
C ALA A 92 6.52 30.40 -14.29
N GLU A 93 6.16 31.39 -15.11
CA GLU A 93 7.12 32.32 -15.74
C GLU A 93 7.95 33.12 -14.73
N ASP A 94 7.41 33.38 -13.54
CA ASP A 94 8.11 34.04 -12.44
C ASP A 94 9.06 33.11 -11.66
N GLY A 95 9.19 31.86 -12.11
CA GLY A 95 10.01 30.82 -11.50
C GLY A 95 9.35 30.09 -10.33
N SER A 96 8.15 30.51 -9.89
CA SER A 96 7.43 29.84 -8.79
C SER A 96 6.89 28.46 -9.19
N ILE A 97 6.86 27.53 -8.24
CA ILE A 97 6.23 26.23 -8.44
C ILE A 97 4.74 26.38 -8.13
N ARG A 98 3.88 25.88 -9.01
CA ARG A 98 2.43 25.98 -8.88
C ARG A 98 1.73 24.67 -9.18
N ALA A 99 0.52 24.56 -8.66
CA ALA A 99 -0.46 23.55 -9.03
C ALA A 99 -1.81 24.21 -9.24
N ASP A 100 -2.56 23.77 -10.25
CA ASP A 100 -3.91 24.24 -10.50
C ASP A 100 -4.92 23.30 -9.83
N VAL A 101 -5.81 23.85 -9.03
CA VAL A 101 -6.85 23.11 -8.29
C VAL A 101 -8.24 23.49 -8.82
N PRO A 102 -9.16 22.54 -9.00
CA PRO A 102 -10.54 22.85 -9.37
C PRO A 102 -11.23 23.78 -8.37
N VAL A 103 -11.95 24.79 -8.87
CA VAL A 103 -12.74 25.69 -8.01
C VAL A 103 -13.83 24.91 -7.28
N GLY A 104 -13.92 25.12 -5.96
CA GLY A 104 -14.96 24.53 -5.11
C GLY A 104 -14.72 23.06 -4.74
N ARG A 105 -13.54 22.51 -5.05
CA ARG A 105 -13.15 21.14 -4.67
C ARG A 105 -11.98 21.19 -3.68
N ALA A 106 -12.08 20.42 -2.59
CA ALA A 106 -10.96 20.20 -1.70
C ALA A 106 -9.98 19.22 -2.36
N CYS A 107 -8.72 19.62 -2.48
CA CYS A 107 -7.71 18.83 -3.17
C CYS A 107 -6.50 18.56 -2.29
N THR A 108 -5.90 17.40 -2.48
CA THR A 108 -4.70 16.95 -1.79
C THR A 108 -3.63 16.67 -2.82
N LEU A 109 -2.49 17.34 -2.69
CA LEU A 109 -1.28 16.98 -3.42
C LEU A 109 -0.65 15.75 -2.77
N ASN A 110 -0.47 14.68 -3.53
CA ASN A 110 0.26 13.49 -3.13
C ASN A 110 1.62 13.46 -3.83
N LEU A 111 2.70 13.19 -3.11
CA LEU A 111 4.07 13.12 -3.63
C LEU A 111 4.83 11.95 -3.03
N SER A 112 5.67 11.26 -3.80
CA SER A 112 6.74 10.44 -3.21
C SER A 112 7.76 11.38 -2.56
N TRP A 113 7.97 11.29 -1.25
CA TRP A 113 8.87 12.21 -0.54
C TRP A 113 9.67 11.50 0.56
N PRO A 114 10.97 11.79 0.71
CA PRO A 114 11.79 11.19 1.75
C PRO A 114 11.58 11.87 3.11
N THR A 115 11.62 11.07 4.17
CA THR A 115 11.85 11.50 5.55
C THR A 115 13.04 10.71 6.13
N SER A 116 13.37 10.94 7.40
CA SER A 116 14.37 10.11 8.10
C SER A 116 14.05 8.60 8.12
N MET A 117 12.79 8.21 7.86
CA MET A 117 12.34 6.82 7.82
C MET A 117 12.32 6.22 6.41
N GLY A 118 12.69 6.99 5.39
CA GLY A 118 12.59 6.65 3.98
C GLY A 118 11.42 7.30 3.26
N TYR A 119 11.07 6.79 2.07
CA TYR A 119 10.06 7.38 1.22
C TYR A 119 8.64 7.05 1.67
N SER A 120 7.79 8.08 1.72
CA SER A 120 6.37 8.00 2.02
C SER A 120 5.55 8.67 0.92
N ALA A 121 4.25 8.34 0.84
CA ALA A 121 3.29 9.19 0.16
C ALA A 121 3.01 10.42 1.03
N LEU A 122 3.61 11.56 0.68
CA LEU A 122 3.39 12.84 1.35
C LEU A 122 2.09 13.45 0.85
N MET A 123 1.11 13.60 1.75
CA MET A 123 -0.20 14.18 1.43
C MET A 123 -0.33 15.59 2.00
N VAL A 124 -0.58 16.54 1.11
CA VAL A 124 -0.69 17.97 1.43
C VAL A 124 -2.05 18.49 0.99
N ASP A 125 -2.92 18.75 1.96
CA ASP A 125 -4.24 19.32 1.69
C ASP A 125 -4.05 20.79 1.27
N LEU A 126 -4.39 21.10 0.02
CA LEU A 126 -4.13 22.38 -0.61
C LEU A 126 -5.24 23.38 -0.27
N PRO A 127 -4.90 24.64 0.05
CA PRO A 127 -5.88 25.70 0.07
C PRO A 127 -6.38 25.97 -1.35
N GLY A 128 -7.57 26.56 -1.49
CA GLY A 128 -8.09 26.93 -2.80
C GLY A 128 -7.27 28.00 -3.54
N SER A 129 -6.39 28.75 -2.86
CA SER A 129 -5.49 29.74 -3.47
C SER A 129 -4.39 30.17 -2.49
N GLY A 130 -3.40 30.92 -2.98
CA GLY A 130 -2.34 31.52 -2.16
C GLY A 130 -1.05 30.72 -2.17
N THR A 131 -0.17 30.99 -1.21
CA THR A 131 1.15 30.35 -1.09
C THR A 131 1.17 29.37 0.08
N VAL A 132 1.71 28.18 -0.15
CA VAL A 132 1.83 27.10 0.84
C VAL A 132 3.28 26.71 1.02
N GLU A 133 3.76 26.67 2.26
CA GLU A 133 4.98 25.93 2.59
C GLU A 133 4.62 24.44 2.71
N VAL A 134 5.09 23.63 1.76
CA VAL A 134 4.60 22.26 1.54
C VAL A 134 4.83 21.37 2.76
N MET A 135 6.03 21.44 3.35
CA MET A 135 6.40 20.61 4.49
C MET A 135 5.62 20.99 5.75
N GLU A 136 5.34 22.28 5.96
CA GLU A 136 4.48 22.73 7.07
C GLU A 136 3.06 22.21 6.90
N ALA A 137 2.49 22.35 5.70
CA ALA A 137 1.12 21.92 5.43
C ALA A 137 0.96 20.39 5.55
N ALA A 138 1.96 19.62 5.08
CA ALA A 138 1.99 18.18 5.26
C ALA A 138 2.05 17.78 6.75
N ALA A 139 2.96 18.42 7.50
CA ALA A 139 3.12 18.18 8.93
C ALA A 139 1.84 18.51 9.72
N ARG A 140 1.20 19.63 9.40
CA ARG A 140 -0.07 20.07 10.00
C ARG A 140 -1.18 19.06 9.74
N GLY A 141 -1.37 18.65 8.48
CA GLY A 141 -2.40 17.68 8.12
C GLY A 141 -2.18 16.31 8.80
N LEU A 142 -0.93 15.85 8.93
CA LEU A 142 -0.61 14.66 9.71
C LEU A 142 -0.95 14.86 11.19
N HIS A 143 -0.51 15.96 11.80
CA HIS A 143 -0.74 16.24 13.22
C HIS A 143 -2.23 16.30 13.59
N GLU A 144 -3.04 16.91 12.73
CA GLU A 144 -4.50 17.02 12.88
C GLU A 144 -5.17 15.64 12.82
N ARG A 145 -4.88 14.83 11.80
CA ARG A 145 -5.48 13.47 11.66
C ARG A 145 -5.09 12.52 12.80
N GLN A 146 -3.87 12.64 13.29
CA GLN A 146 -3.43 11.88 14.47
C GLN A 146 -4.25 12.23 15.72
N ALA A 147 -4.86 13.43 15.80
CA ALA A 147 -5.69 13.81 16.94
C ALA A 147 -6.95 12.95 17.01
N ASP A 148 -7.61 12.73 15.87
CA ASP A 148 -8.80 11.89 15.76
C ASP A 148 -8.49 10.43 16.12
N GLN A 149 -7.36 9.91 15.64
CA GLN A 149 -6.88 8.58 16.00
C GLN A 149 -6.56 8.45 17.50
N ALA A 150 -5.81 9.41 18.05
CA ALA A 150 -5.45 9.39 19.47
C ALA A 150 -6.68 9.57 20.38
N ALA A 151 -7.70 10.30 19.95
CA ALA A 151 -8.94 10.44 20.70
C ALA A 151 -9.70 9.10 20.84
N ALA A 152 -9.52 8.18 19.89
CA ALA A 152 -10.14 6.85 19.93
C ALA A 152 -9.48 5.88 20.93
N ASP A 153 -8.22 6.11 21.33
CA ASP A 153 -7.49 5.26 22.29
C ASP A 153 -6.61 6.10 23.24
N GLN A 154 -7.05 6.20 24.49
CA GLN A 154 -6.36 6.98 25.53
C GLN A 154 -4.96 6.43 25.89
N ALA A 155 -4.76 5.11 25.82
CA ALA A 155 -3.46 4.51 26.11
C ALA A 155 -2.47 4.83 24.99
N ALA A 156 -2.89 4.75 23.73
CA ALA A 156 -2.10 5.16 22.59
C ALA A 156 -1.79 6.66 22.64
N ALA A 157 -2.79 7.50 22.94
CA ALA A 157 -2.62 8.94 23.12
C ALA A 157 -1.55 9.28 24.17
N GLY A 158 -1.54 8.55 25.30
CA GLY A 158 -0.53 8.69 26.33
C GLY A 158 0.89 8.40 25.85
N LYS A 159 1.06 7.34 25.03
CA LYS A 159 2.36 6.95 24.46
C LYS A 159 2.92 7.99 23.48
N VAL A 160 2.07 8.60 22.66
CA VAL A 160 2.52 9.55 21.63
C VAL A 160 2.43 11.03 22.02
N GLY A 161 1.88 11.34 23.20
CA GLY A 161 1.58 12.71 23.61
C GLY A 161 2.81 13.64 23.63
N ALA A 162 4.00 13.13 23.95
CA ALA A 162 5.23 13.92 23.89
C ALA A 162 5.65 14.25 22.45
N ALA A 163 5.63 13.25 21.56
CA ALA A 163 5.94 13.43 20.14
C ALA A 163 4.98 14.43 19.49
N ARG A 164 3.67 14.28 19.75
CA ARG A 164 2.64 15.22 19.28
C ARG A 164 2.88 16.66 19.74
N ARG A 165 3.21 16.87 21.02
CA ARG A 165 3.53 18.22 21.53
C ARG A 165 4.78 18.81 20.88
N ALA A 166 5.77 17.99 20.55
CA ALA A 166 6.94 18.44 19.81
C ALA A 166 6.57 18.89 18.39
N THR A 167 5.71 18.13 17.69
CA THR A 167 5.15 18.55 16.40
C THR A 167 4.40 19.88 16.49
N GLU A 168 3.52 20.03 17.49
CA GLU A 168 2.76 21.27 17.70
C GLU A 168 3.69 22.48 17.94
N ALA A 169 4.72 22.30 18.77
CA ALA A 169 5.70 23.36 19.02
C ALA A 169 6.50 23.74 17.76
N ALA A 170 6.86 22.77 16.92
CA ALA A 170 7.53 23.04 15.65
C ALA A 170 6.61 23.76 14.66
N LEU A 171 5.32 23.38 14.59
CA LEU A 171 4.31 24.08 13.78
C LEU A 171 4.08 25.52 14.26
N ALA A 172 4.09 25.77 15.58
CA ALA A 172 4.03 27.11 16.13
C ALA A 172 5.30 27.93 15.78
N ALA A 173 6.47 27.29 15.76
CA ALA A 173 7.72 27.93 15.33
C ALA A 173 7.69 28.30 13.83
N CYS A 174 7.05 27.51 12.96
CA CYS A 174 6.82 27.89 11.56
C CYS A 174 6.02 29.20 11.45
N GLN A 175 4.98 29.36 12.28
CA GLN A 175 4.13 30.56 12.28
C GLN A 175 4.84 31.80 12.83
N ALA A 176 5.74 31.60 13.81
CA ALA A 176 6.52 32.67 14.44
C ALA A 176 7.77 33.07 13.63
N ALA A 177 8.14 32.31 12.60
CA ALA A 177 9.35 32.54 11.82
C ALA A 177 9.37 33.93 11.17
N GLY A 178 10.51 34.63 11.31
CA GLY A 178 10.68 35.98 10.78
C GLY A 178 11.06 36.02 9.30
N THR A 179 11.55 34.90 8.74
CA THR A 179 11.93 34.80 7.32
C THR A 179 11.42 33.50 6.68
N PRO A 180 11.27 33.46 5.34
CA PRO A 180 10.92 32.23 4.62
C PRO A 180 11.91 31.08 4.86
N GLU A 181 13.20 31.38 5.00
CA GLU A 181 14.24 30.36 5.26
C GLU A 181 14.11 29.79 6.67
N GLU A 182 13.84 30.64 7.66
CA GLU A 182 13.55 30.15 9.01
C GLU A 182 12.29 29.30 9.02
N ARG A 183 11.22 29.75 8.36
CA ARG A 183 9.99 28.99 8.22
C ARG A 183 10.23 27.63 7.58
N GLY A 184 11.00 27.58 6.48
CA GLY A 184 11.35 26.35 5.77
C GLY A 184 12.10 25.34 6.64
N ARG A 185 13.08 25.78 7.43
CA ARG A 185 13.77 24.90 8.39
C ARG A 185 12.83 24.32 9.43
N GLN A 186 11.99 25.17 10.02
CA GLN A 186 11.00 24.72 11.01
C GLN A 186 9.98 23.77 10.37
N ALA A 187 9.59 24.01 9.12
CA ALA A 187 8.69 23.15 8.35
C ALA A 187 9.26 21.75 8.18
N HIS A 188 10.53 21.65 7.80
CA HIS A 188 11.21 20.36 7.64
C HIS A 188 11.29 19.61 8.98
N GLN A 189 11.61 20.31 10.08
CA GLN A 189 11.60 19.72 11.42
C GLN A 189 10.20 19.27 11.84
N ALA A 190 9.17 20.07 11.56
CA ALA A 190 7.78 19.73 11.86
C ALA A 190 7.34 18.47 11.11
N LEU A 191 7.74 18.31 9.84
CA LEU A 191 7.43 17.12 9.05
C LEU A 191 8.09 15.87 9.63
N GLU A 192 9.37 15.93 9.98
CA GLU A 192 10.07 14.79 10.61
C GLU A 192 9.38 14.38 11.93
N LEU A 193 9.10 15.35 12.80
CA LEU A 193 8.41 15.09 14.07
C LEU A 193 7.00 14.52 13.86
N ALA A 194 6.23 15.07 12.92
CA ALA A 194 4.90 14.58 12.59
C ALA A 194 4.94 13.14 12.03
N ALA A 195 5.92 12.83 11.18
CA ALA A 195 6.11 11.50 10.62
C ALA A 195 6.46 10.48 11.72
N THR A 196 7.42 10.79 12.59
CA THR A 196 7.75 9.94 13.75
C THR A 196 6.53 9.72 14.65
N ALA A 197 5.80 10.79 14.97
CA ALA A 197 4.59 10.70 15.80
C ALA A 197 3.50 9.81 15.16
N GLN A 198 3.36 9.81 13.83
CA GLN A 198 2.43 8.92 13.13
C GLN A 198 2.81 7.45 13.29
N LEU A 199 4.06 7.10 13.02
CA LEU A 199 4.54 5.72 13.11
C LEU A 199 4.44 5.19 14.55
N ASP A 200 4.76 6.02 15.54
CA ASP A 200 4.62 5.65 16.94
C ASP A 200 3.14 5.47 17.35
N LEU A 201 2.24 6.25 16.76
CA LEU A 201 0.80 6.14 17.00
C LEU A 201 0.26 4.85 16.39
N ASP A 202 0.61 4.55 15.14
CA ASP A 202 0.22 3.31 14.47
C ASP A 202 0.69 2.10 15.30
N ARG A 203 1.95 2.10 15.76
CA ARG A 203 2.49 1.04 16.63
C ARG A 203 1.77 0.95 17.98
N ALA A 204 1.39 2.09 18.56
CA ALA A 204 0.66 2.11 19.83
C ALA A 204 -0.76 1.54 19.69
N LEU A 205 -1.41 1.79 18.56
CA LEU A 205 -2.78 1.38 18.27
C LEU A 205 -2.93 -0.12 17.98
N ILE A 206 -1.84 -0.84 17.67
CA ILE A 206 -1.91 -2.29 17.43
C ILE A 206 -2.52 -3.06 18.60
N SER A 207 -2.41 -2.54 19.83
CA SER A 207 -3.03 -3.16 21.02
C SER A 207 -4.57 -3.11 21.00
N ALA A 208 -5.16 -2.28 20.15
CA ALA A 208 -6.59 -2.20 19.90
C ALA A 208 -7.06 -3.11 18.75
N ALA A 209 -6.16 -3.93 18.17
CA ALA A 209 -6.51 -4.84 17.09
C ALA A 209 -7.68 -5.77 17.48
N PRO A 210 -8.67 -5.98 16.58
CA PRO A 210 -9.77 -6.90 16.83
C PRO A 210 -9.26 -8.30 17.23
N LYS A 211 -9.98 -8.96 18.14
CA LYS A 211 -9.55 -10.28 18.66
C LYS A 211 -9.52 -11.36 17.60
N ASP A 212 -10.33 -11.19 16.56
CA ASP A 212 -10.45 -12.07 15.40
C ASP A 212 -9.62 -11.59 14.21
N SER A 213 -8.79 -10.54 14.37
CA SER A 213 -7.85 -10.15 13.32
C SER A 213 -6.66 -11.11 13.26
N VAL A 214 -6.16 -11.36 12.06
CA VAL A 214 -5.09 -12.34 11.82
C VAL A 214 -3.77 -11.70 11.40
N LEU A 215 -2.66 -12.31 11.83
CA LEU A 215 -1.37 -12.14 11.18
C LEU A 215 -1.27 -13.08 9.98
N GLY A 216 -1.09 -12.51 8.80
CA GLY A 216 -1.06 -13.25 7.53
C GLY A 216 0.35 -13.44 6.97
N VAL A 217 0.58 -14.60 6.34
CA VAL A 217 1.72 -14.86 5.45
C VAL A 217 1.25 -15.52 4.16
N THR A 218 2.03 -15.43 3.07
CA THR A 218 1.71 -16.07 1.80
C THR A 218 2.64 -17.25 1.53
N PHE A 219 2.07 -18.38 1.14
CA PHE A 219 2.79 -19.55 0.63
C PHE A 219 2.60 -19.64 -0.88
N THR A 220 3.69 -19.45 -1.62
CA THR A 220 3.75 -19.50 -3.09
C THR A 220 3.83 -20.94 -3.64
N ARG A 221 4.02 -21.92 -2.75
CA ARG A 221 4.10 -23.35 -3.05
C ARG A 221 3.68 -24.18 -1.83
N PRO A 222 3.35 -25.48 -2.01
CA PRO A 222 3.19 -26.38 -0.87
C PRO A 222 4.45 -26.36 0.02
N PRO A 223 4.30 -26.08 1.33
CA PRO A 223 5.41 -26.03 2.27
C PRO A 223 5.86 -27.44 2.68
N THR A 224 7.09 -27.55 3.15
CA THR A 224 7.62 -28.74 3.81
C THR A 224 7.08 -28.87 5.24
N ALA A 225 7.20 -30.06 5.84
CA ALA A 225 6.81 -30.26 7.24
C ALA A 225 7.57 -29.36 8.22
N GLN A 226 8.84 -29.05 7.93
CA GLN A 226 9.67 -28.15 8.74
C GLN A 226 9.18 -26.70 8.64
N GLU A 227 8.87 -26.23 7.44
CA GLU A 227 8.33 -24.87 7.22
C GLU A 227 6.99 -24.65 7.92
N MET A 228 6.18 -25.70 8.07
CA MET A 228 4.90 -25.65 8.79
C MET A 228 5.02 -25.82 10.31
N GLN A 229 6.18 -26.22 10.83
CA GLN A 229 6.31 -26.57 12.24
C GLN A 229 6.06 -25.34 13.13
N GLY A 230 5.09 -25.46 14.05
CA GLY A 230 4.75 -24.42 15.03
C GLY A 230 4.33 -23.09 14.41
N LEU A 231 3.84 -23.07 13.17
CA LEU A 231 3.56 -21.84 12.43
C LEU A 231 2.58 -20.93 13.19
N ALA A 232 1.49 -21.48 13.75
CA ALA A 232 0.54 -20.68 14.51
C ALA A 232 1.19 -19.98 15.72
N GLN A 233 2.16 -20.61 16.38
CA GLN A 233 2.87 -20.03 17.54
C GLN A 233 3.91 -18.98 17.13
N ARG A 234 4.53 -19.16 15.95
CA ARG A 234 5.44 -18.17 15.35
C ARG A 234 4.68 -16.96 14.81
N LEU A 235 3.40 -17.16 14.48
CA LEU A 235 2.45 -16.12 14.15
C LEU A 235 1.62 -15.72 15.38
N GLY A 236 0.46 -15.09 15.18
CA GLY A 236 -0.35 -14.48 16.26
C GLY A 236 -1.01 -15.48 17.22
N GLY A 237 -0.79 -16.79 17.07
CA GLY A 237 -1.46 -17.86 17.80
C GLY A 237 -2.56 -18.53 16.99
N ALA A 238 -3.10 -19.63 17.54
CA ALA A 238 -4.27 -20.31 16.98
C ALA A 238 -5.48 -19.36 16.95
N GLY A 239 -6.17 -19.29 15.82
CA GLY A 239 -7.29 -18.37 15.59
C GLY A 239 -6.88 -16.91 15.30
N ARG A 240 -5.57 -16.61 15.28
CA ARG A 240 -5.02 -15.27 14.98
C ARG A 240 -3.92 -15.30 13.92
N SER A 241 -3.85 -16.40 13.17
CA SER A 241 -2.84 -16.66 12.15
C SER A 241 -3.54 -17.09 10.87
N ALA A 242 -3.10 -16.56 9.73
CA ALA A 242 -3.62 -16.93 8.43
C ALA A 242 -2.49 -17.22 7.44
N VAL A 243 -2.73 -18.18 6.55
CA VAL A 243 -1.88 -18.48 5.41
C VAL A 243 -2.69 -18.29 4.15
N ARG A 244 -2.24 -17.37 3.30
CA ARG A 244 -2.70 -17.23 1.91
C ARG A 244 -1.93 -18.21 1.02
N ILE A 245 -2.63 -19.02 0.26
CA ILE A 245 -2.02 -20.03 -0.62
C ILE A 245 -2.20 -19.66 -2.09
N VAL A 246 -1.10 -19.66 -2.83
CA VAL A 246 -1.08 -19.46 -4.29
C VAL A 246 -1.11 -20.82 -4.97
N ILE A 247 -2.17 -21.08 -5.73
CA ILE A 247 -2.35 -22.36 -6.43
C ILE A 247 -2.13 -22.13 -7.92
N ASP A 248 -0.95 -22.45 -8.43
CA ASP A 248 -0.63 -22.20 -9.84
C ASP A 248 -1.51 -23.01 -10.79
N ASN A 249 -1.56 -24.33 -10.61
CA ASN A 249 -2.30 -25.23 -11.49
C ASN A 249 -3.26 -26.14 -10.70
N PRO A 250 -4.55 -25.79 -10.60
CA PRO A 250 -5.53 -26.64 -9.93
C PRO A 250 -5.88 -27.93 -10.69
N ALA A 251 -5.44 -28.07 -11.93
CA ALA A 251 -5.63 -29.30 -12.72
C ALA A 251 -4.56 -30.37 -12.42
N ASP A 252 -3.47 -30.04 -11.73
CA ASP A 252 -2.43 -30.99 -11.33
C ASP A 252 -2.83 -31.70 -10.01
N PRO A 253 -3.14 -33.02 -10.04
CA PRO A 253 -3.55 -33.74 -8.84
C PRO A 253 -2.47 -33.80 -7.76
N GLY A 254 -1.19 -33.87 -8.13
CA GLY A 254 -0.08 -33.96 -7.19
C GLY A 254 0.16 -32.65 -6.43
N VAL A 255 0.02 -31.52 -7.12
CA VAL A 255 0.03 -30.19 -6.49
C VAL A 255 -1.15 -30.06 -5.53
N MET A 256 -2.35 -30.46 -5.95
CA MET A 256 -3.54 -30.38 -5.12
C MET A 256 -3.51 -31.32 -3.90
N ASP A 257 -2.94 -32.52 -4.03
CA ASP A 257 -2.72 -33.43 -2.89
C ASP A 257 -1.74 -32.85 -1.89
N SER A 258 -0.66 -32.21 -2.37
CA SER A 258 0.32 -31.53 -1.52
C SER A 258 -0.33 -30.38 -0.75
N TRP A 259 -1.16 -29.57 -1.41
CA TRP A 259 -1.92 -28.51 -0.74
C TRP A 259 -2.91 -29.05 0.28
N ARG A 260 -3.71 -30.08 -0.05
CA ARG A 260 -4.64 -30.71 0.90
C ARG A 260 -3.93 -31.21 2.16
N SER A 261 -2.77 -31.85 1.99
CA SER A 261 -1.95 -32.30 3.11
C SER A 261 -1.47 -31.13 3.99
N ALA A 262 -0.91 -30.09 3.37
CA ALA A 262 -0.46 -28.89 4.09
C ALA A 262 -1.59 -28.18 4.83
N ILE A 263 -2.75 -28.00 4.17
CA ILE A 263 -3.96 -27.41 4.75
C ILE A 263 -4.39 -28.16 6.01
N GLY A 264 -4.41 -29.50 5.97
CA GLY A 264 -4.75 -30.31 7.14
C GLY A 264 -3.83 -30.06 8.33
N VAL A 265 -2.51 -29.98 8.08
CA VAL A 265 -1.50 -29.70 9.12
C VAL A 265 -1.63 -28.29 9.68
N LEU A 266 -1.86 -27.29 8.83
CA LEU A 266 -2.01 -25.90 9.24
C LEU A 266 -3.30 -25.67 10.05
N ARG A 267 -4.42 -26.27 9.61
CA ARG A 267 -5.69 -26.23 10.34
C ARG A 267 -5.61 -26.88 11.72
N ALA A 268 -4.88 -27.99 11.84
CA ALA A 268 -4.64 -28.63 13.13
C ALA A 268 -3.90 -27.71 14.13
N GLN A 269 -3.19 -26.69 13.63
CA GLN A 269 -2.54 -25.65 14.45
C GLN A 269 -3.44 -24.43 14.70
N GLY A 270 -4.66 -24.40 14.15
CA GLY A 270 -5.57 -23.26 14.23
C GLY A 270 -5.21 -22.11 13.28
N VAL A 271 -4.51 -22.39 12.19
CA VAL A 271 -4.22 -21.42 11.13
C VAL A 271 -5.39 -21.37 10.15
N GLN A 272 -5.88 -20.17 9.86
CA GLN A 272 -6.88 -19.93 8.82
C GLN A 272 -6.27 -20.04 7.43
N ILE A 273 -6.96 -20.67 6.48
CA ILE A 273 -6.49 -20.76 5.10
C ILE A 273 -7.28 -19.78 4.21
N VAL A 274 -6.53 -19.00 3.42
CA VAL A 274 -7.07 -18.12 2.38
C VAL A 274 -6.64 -18.69 1.04
N GLY A 275 -7.58 -19.28 0.29
CA GLY A 275 -7.32 -19.76 -1.07
C GLY A 275 -7.31 -18.62 -2.06
N GLN A 276 -6.28 -18.51 -2.90
CA GLN A 276 -6.30 -17.57 -4.01
C GLN A 276 -6.93 -18.19 -5.27
N ILE A 277 -7.91 -17.51 -5.87
CA ILE A 277 -8.51 -17.95 -7.14
C ILE A 277 -7.47 -17.89 -8.27
N CYS A 278 -6.78 -16.76 -8.41
CA CYS A 278 -5.79 -16.57 -9.46
C CYS A 278 -4.76 -15.54 -9.02
N ASP A 279 -3.49 -15.85 -9.23
CA ASP A 279 -2.43 -14.86 -9.12
C ASP A 279 -2.59 -13.79 -10.21
N SER A 280 -2.19 -12.55 -9.91
CA SER A 280 -2.43 -11.40 -10.78
C SER A 280 -1.66 -11.53 -12.10
N TYR A 281 -0.49 -12.16 -12.10
CA TYR A 281 0.34 -12.36 -13.30
C TYR A 281 -0.26 -13.38 -14.27
N GLN A 282 -1.05 -14.33 -13.78
CA GLN A 282 -1.68 -15.37 -14.60
C GLN A 282 -3.03 -14.91 -15.17
N MET A 283 -3.62 -13.83 -14.64
CA MET A 283 -5.00 -13.44 -14.97
C MET A 283 -5.21 -13.17 -16.46
N ALA A 284 -4.22 -12.56 -17.12
CA ALA A 284 -4.28 -12.22 -18.53
C ALA A 284 -4.24 -13.46 -19.45
N ASP A 285 -3.76 -14.61 -18.95
CA ASP A 285 -3.61 -15.84 -19.72
C ASP A 285 -4.93 -16.60 -19.88
N PHE A 286 -5.95 -16.27 -19.08
CA PHE A 286 -7.26 -16.90 -19.15
C PHE A 286 -8.16 -16.20 -20.17
N ASP A 287 -8.88 -16.99 -20.95
CA ASP A 287 -10.14 -16.59 -21.57
C ASP A 287 -11.32 -16.86 -20.62
N GLU A 288 -12.52 -16.45 -21.01
CA GLU A 288 -13.69 -16.56 -20.12
C GLU A 288 -14.07 -18.02 -19.75
N PRO A 289 -14.08 -19.00 -20.68
CA PRO A 289 -14.33 -20.40 -20.33
C PRO A 289 -13.23 -21.01 -19.44
N SER A 290 -11.96 -20.74 -19.71
CA SER A 290 -10.85 -21.26 -18.88
C SER A 290 -10.84 -20.64 -17.49
N TRP A 291 -11.24 -19.37 -17.35
CA TRP A 291 -11.48 -18.74 -16.05
C TRP A 291 -12.55 -19.47 -15.24
N ASP A 292 -13.72 -19.76 -15.83
CA ASP A 292 -14.78 -20.50 -15.13
C ASP A 292 -14.33 -21.91 -14.74
N ALA A 293 -13.62 -22.59 -15.63
CA ALA A 293 -13.10 -23.93 -15.38
C ALA A 293 -12.12 -23.91 -14.19
N ARG A 294 -11.24 -22.90 -14.13
CA ARG A 294 -10.31 -22.69 -13.02
C ARG A 294 -11.05 -22.47 -11.70
N VAL A 295 -11.98 -21.51 -11.66
CA VAL A 295 -12.79 -21.22 -10.47
C VAL A 295 -13.52 -22.48 -10.01
N SER A 296 -14.15 -23.20 -10.94
CA SER A 296 -14.89 -24.40 -10.59
C SER A 296 -13.99 -25.53 -10.08
N ALA A 297 -12.81 -25.72 -10.67
CA ALA A 297 -11.85 -26.72 -10.23
C ALA A 297 -11.38 -26.45 -8.79
N LEU A 298 -11.03 -25.21 -8.48
CA LEU A 298 -10.58 -24.80 -7.14
C LEU A 298 -11.66 -25.02 -6.08
N LEU A 299 -12.88 -24.50 -6.31
CA LEU A 299 -13.98 -24.63 -5.37
C LEU A 299 -14.47 -26.07 -5.20
N THR A 300 -14.25 -26.93 -6.19
CA THR A 300 -14.55 -28.37 -6.08
C THR A 300 -13.46 -29.11 -5.31
N ALA A 301 -12.20 -28.74 -5.52
CA ALA A 301 -11.06 -29.41 -4.91
C ALA A 301 -10.83 -29.04 -3.44
N LEU A 302 -11.24 -27.82 -3.05
CA LEU A 302 -11.07 -27.26 -1.70
C LEU A 302 -12.39 -26.59 -1.22
N PRO A 303 -13.50 -27.34 -1.06
CA PRO A 303 -14.80 -26.74 -0.78
C PRO A 303 -14.90 -26.08 0.60
N ASP A 304 -14.09 -26.55 1.56
CA ASP A 304 -14.22 -26.17 2.97
C ASP A 304 -13.25 -25.06 3.40
N LEU A 305 -12.65 -24.28 2.49
CA LEU A 305 -11.76 -23.17 2.86
C LEU A 305 -12.48 -22.09 3.66
N GLU A 306 -11.80 -21.53 4.65
CA GLU A 306 -12.34 -20.46 5.52
C GLU A 306 -12.49 -19.14 4.76
N ALA A 307 -11.61 -18.87 3.80
CA ALA A 307 -11.64 -17.68 2.98
C ALA A 307 -11.15 -17.95 1.55
N TRP A 308 -11.66 -17.15 0.61
CA TRP A 308 -11.22 -17.10 -0.78
C TRP A 308 -10.88 -15.67 -1.18
N GLU A 309 -9.67 -15.46 -1.70
CA GLU A 309 -9.33 -14.26 -2.44
C GLU A 309 -9.90 -14.37 -3.87
N VAL A 310 -11.00 -13.67 -4.11
CA VAL A 310 -11.79 -13.73 -5.35
C VAL A 310 -11.25 -12.83 -6.45
N GLY A 311 -10.31 -11.94 -6.11
CA GLY A 311 -9.59 -11.10 -7.04
C GLY A 311 -8.29 -10.60 -6.41
N ASN A 312 -7.20 -10.73 -7.17
CA ASN A 312 -5.87 -10.27 -6.75
C ASN A 312 -5.44 -9.02 -7.54
N GLU A 313 -4.82 -8.08 -6.84
CA GLU A 313 -4.22 -6.84 -7.34
C GLU A 313 -5.06 -6.08 -8.38
N LEU A 314 -6.39 -6.01 -8.18
CA LEU A 314 -7.26 -5.25 -9.08
C LEU A 314 -6.82 -3.79 -9.11
N GLY A 315 -6.58 -3.26 -10.31
CA GLY A 315 -5.88 -1.99 -10.50
C GLY A 315 -4.48 -2.15 -11.10
N GLY A 316 -3.93 -3.37 -11.17
CA GLY A 316 -2.71 -3.65 -11.92
C GLY A 316 -2.91 -3.51 -13.43
N GLY A 317 -2.02 -2.80 -14.11
CA GLY A 317 -2.07 -2.61 -15.57
C GLY A 317 -1.80 -3.89 -16.40
N TRP A 318 -1.38 -4.98 -15.74
CA TRP A 318 -1.03 -6.26 -16.36
C TRP A 318 -2.16 -7.29 -16.38
N LEU A 319 -3.29 -7.04 -15.71
CA LEU A 319 -4.37 -8.03 -15.54
C LEU A 319 -5.10 -8.42 -16.84
N GLY A 320 -4.86 -7.68 -17.93
CA GLY A 320 -5.56 -7.85 -19.18
C GLY A 320 -7.00 -7.32 -19.15
N PRO A 321 -7.75 -7.48 -20.26
CA PRO A 321 -9.14 -7.05 -20.32
C PRO A 321 -10.03 -7.91 -19.42
N ASN A 322 -11.19 -7.38 -19.04
CA ASN A 322 -12.24 -8.07 -18.29
C ASN A 322 -11.90 -8.53 -16.86
N ALA A 323 -10.75 -8.12 -16.28
CA ALA A 323 -10.32 -8.51 -14.94
C ALA A 323 -11.43 -8.30 -13.88
N LEU A 324 -12.07 -7.13 -13.88
CA LEU A 324 -13.17 -6.83 -12.95
C LEU A 324 -14.36 -7.80 -13.13
N GLN A 325 -14.77 -8.09 -14.36
CA GLN A 325 -15.86 -9.01 -14.66
C GLN A 325 -15.52 -10.44 -14.20
N ARG A 326 -14.28 -10.89 -14.39
CA ARG A 326 -13.78 -12.19 -13.91
C ARG A 326 -13.86 -12.31 -12.40
N MET A 327 -13.42 -11.27 -11.68
CA MET A 327 -13.51 -11.22 -10.22
C MET A 327 -14.97 -11.21 -9.72
N VAL A 328 -15.88 -10.50 -10.40
CA VAL A 328 -17.33 -10.58 -10.12
C VAL A 328 -17.83 -12.03 -10.23
N ARG A 329 -17.43 -12.75 -11.28
CA ARG A 329 -17.84 -14.14 -11.49
C ARG A 329 -17.27 -15.07 -10.43
N ALA A 330 -15.99 -14.91 -10.06
CA ALA A 330 -15.37 -15.68 -8.98
C ALA A 330 -16.06 -15.42 -7.64
N ALA A 331 -16.34 -14.15 -7.31
CA ALA A 331 -17.04 -13.78 -6.08
C ALA A 331 -18.46 -14.37 -6.00
N ARG A 332 -19.21 -14.36 -7.12
CA ARG A 332 -20.51 -15.04 -7.19
C ARG A 332 -20.38 -16.54 -6.99
N ALA A 333 -19.43 -17.18 -7.67
CA ALA A 333 -19.22 -18.62 -7.56
C ALA A 333 -18.86 -19.04 -6.13
N VAL A 334 -18.04 -18.26 -5.41
CA VAL A 334 -17.74 -18.50 -3.99
C VAL A 334 -19.03 -18.40 -3.17
N ARG A 335 -19.75 -17.27 -3.25
CA ARG A 335 -21.00 -17.08 -2.48
C ARG A 335 -22.10 -18.10 -2.77
N GLU A 336 -22.20 -18.59 -3.99
CA GLU A 336 -23.21 -19.57 -4.39
C GLU A 336 -22.89 -20.99 -3.92
N ARG A 337 -21.61 -21.28 -3.65
CA ARG A 337 -21.13 -22.66 -3.43
C ARG A 337 -20.53 -22.89 -2.05
N THR A 338 -20.18 -21.84 -1.32
CA THR A 338 -19.51 -21.92 -0.01
C THR A 338 -20.03 -20.83 0.93
N ASP A 339 -19.77 -21.02 2.23
CA ASP A 339 -19.98 -20.00 3.27
C ASP A 339 -18.68 -19.25 3.63
N ALA A 340 -17.67 -19.32 2.76
CA ALA A 340 -16.34 -18.78 3.01
C ALA A 340 -16.33 -17.25 2.97
N THR A 341 -15.44 -16.64 3.75
CA THR A 341 -15.15 -15.20 3.66
C THR A 341 -14.61 -14.87 2.26
N SER A 342 -15.24 -13.93 1.56
CA SER A 342 -14.78 -13.46 0.25
C SER A 342 -13.89 -12.22 0.41
N LEU A 343 -12.66 -12.33 -0.06
CA LEU A 343 -11.62 -11.29 0.01
C LEU A 343 -11.31 -10.72 -1.39
N LEU A 344 -11.24 -9.40 -1.52
CA LEU A 344 -10.71 -8.72 -2.70
C LEU A 344 -9.44 -7.95 -2.35
N THR A 345 -8.38 -8.17 -3.12
CA THR A 345 -7.13 -7.41 -3.00
C THR A 345 -7.01 -6.40 -4.13
N LEU A 346 -6.87 -5.11 -3.78
CA LEU A 346 -6.63 -4.02 -4.72
C LEU A 346 -5.14 -3.68 -4.79
N TYR A 347 -4.65 -3.31 -5.98
CA TYR A 347 -3.27 -2.86 -6.13
C TYR A 347 -3.11 -1.41 -5.62
N TYR A 348 -2.23 -1.19 -4.64
CA TYR A 348 -2.01 0.13 -4.08
C TYR A 348 -1.12 1.00 -4.99
N GLN A 349 -1.70 2.08 -5.52
CA GLN A 349 -0.97 3.23 -6.06
C GLN A 349 -1.88 4.48 -6.13
N LEU A 350 -1.29 5.67 -5.99
CA LEU A 350 -1.99 6.97 -5.94
C LEU A 350 -1.56 7.91 -7.07
N GLY A 351 -1.79 7.49 -8.32
CA GLY A 351 -1.44 8.25 -9.52
C GLY A 351 0.01 8.08 -9.98
N LEU A 352 0.60 6.90 -9.77
CA LEU A 352 1.98 6.60 -10.19
C LEU A 352 2.07 5.80 -11.52
N ASP A 353 0.92 5.45 -12.10
CA ASP A 353 0.80 4.84 -13.44
C ASP A 353 -0.29 5.54 -14.26
N THR A 354 -1.56 5.15 -14.13
CA THR A 354 -2.68 5.80 -14.84
C THR A 354 -3.82 6.19 -13.90
N ALA A 355 -4.77 6.98 -14.42
CA ALA A 355 -5.95 7.38 -13.67
C ALA A 355 -6.91 6.21 -13.42
N GLU A 356 -7.01 5.30 -14.38
CA GLU A 356 -7.83 4.11 -14.33
C GLU A 356 -7.31 3.12 -13.28
N THR A 357 -5.99 3.05 -13.13
CA THR A 357 -5.31 2.13 -12.21
C THR A 357 -5.16 2.68 -10.79
N SER A 358 -5.49 3.95 -10.53
CA SER A 358 -5.38 4.52 -9.18
C SER A 358 -6.37 3.86 -8.24
N VAL A 359 -5.92 3.49 -7.04
CA VAL A 359 -6.66 2.57 -6.15
C VAL A 359 -8.09 3.04 -5.83
N PHE A 360 -8.32 4.35 -5.64
CA PHE A 360 -9.66 4.88 -5.33
C PHE A 360 -10.53 5.07 -6.56
N ASN A 361 -9.94 5.31 -7.73
CA ASN A 361 -10.67 5.27 -9.00
C ASN A 361 -11.11 3.84 -9.32
N MET A 362 -10.27 2.85 -9.01
CA MET A 362 -10.62 1.43 -9.08
C MET A 362 -11.69 1.06 -8.04
N ALA A 363 -11.57 1.54 -6.80
CA ALA A 363 -12.59 1.31 -5.76
C ALA A 363 -13.98 1.81 -6.19
N ARG A 364 -14.06 2.96 -6.88
CA ARG A 364 -15.31 3.46 -7.47
C ARG A 364 -15.86 2.51 -8.54
N GLN A 365 -15.00 1.94 -9.40
CA GLN A 365 -15.42 0.95 -10.40
C GLN A 365 -15.90 -0.36 -9.76
N VAL A 366 -15.22 -0.84 -8.71
CA VAL A 366 -15.64 -2.01 -7.93
C VAL A 366 -17.04 -1.80 -7.35
N ASN A 367 -17.30 -0.64 -6.75
CA ASN A 367 -18.62 -0.27 -6.24
C ASN A 367 -19.69 -0.27 -7.35
N ALA A 368 -19.38 0.34 -8.51
CA ALA A 368 -20.32 0.40 -9.64
C ALA A 368 -20.62 -0.97 -10.27
N SER A 369 -19.70 -1.93 -10.17
CA SER A 369 -19.85 -3.28 -10.74
C SER A 369 -20.74 -4.23 -9.91
N GLY A 370 -21.03 -3.87 -8.66
CA GLY A 370 -21.68 -4.76 -7.68
C GLY A 370 -20.73 -5.73 -6.98
N LEU A 371 -19.44 -5.80 -7.35
CA LEU A 371 -18.44 -6.61 -6.66
C LEU A 371 -18.31 -6.25 -5.18
N ALA A 372 -18.41 -4.97 -4.83
CA ALA A 372 -18.39 -4.50 -3.45
C ALA A 372 -19.43 -5.19 -2.55
N GLY A 373 -20.60 -5.54 -3.12
CA GLY A 373 -21.66 -6.24 -2.39
C GLY A 373 -21.45 -7.76 -2.27
N LEU A 374 -20.40 -8.30 -2.90
CA LEU A 374 -20.06 -9.73 -2.94
C LEU A 374 -18.86 -10.10 -2.05
N VAL A 375 -18.19 -9.12 -1.47
CA VAL A 375 -16.96 -9.31 -0.69
C VAL A 375 -17.17 -8.88 0.75
N ASP A 376 -16.52 -9.59 1.67
CA ASP A 376 -16.60 -9.36 3.12
C ASP A 376 -15.33 -8.67 3.63
N VAL A 377 -14.24 -8.75 2.86
CA VAL A 377 -12.97 -8.09 3.14
C VAL A 377 -12.44 -7.42 1.86
N VAL A 378 -11.94 -6.20 1.99
CA VAL A 378 -11.16 -5.52 0.96
C VAL A 378 -9.77 -5.19 1.52
N GLY A 379 -8.73 -5.70 0.88
CA GLY A 379 -7.36 -5.45 1.27
C GLY A 379 -6.54 -4.76 0.18
N LEU A 380 -5.34 -4.33 0.56
CA LEU A 380 -4.36 -3.75 -0.33
C LEU A 380 -3.19 -4.71 -0.57
N SER A 381 -2.72 -4.77 -1.81
CA SER A 381 -1.39 -5.23 -2.17
C SER A 381 -0.43 -4.03 -2.15
N VAL A 382 0.60 -4.10 -1.32
CA VAL A 382 1.51 -2.98 -1.03
C VAL A 382 2.95 -3.38 -1.30
N TYR A 383 3.63 -2.59 -2.14
CA TYR A 383 5.06 -2.71 -2.42
C TYR A 383 5.73 -1.34 -2.28
N PRO A 384 6.21 -0.95 -1.08
CA PRO A 384 6.68 0.42 -0.80
C PRO A 384 7.81 0.91 -1.70
N GLN A 385 8.64 0.00 -2.21
CA GLN A 385 9.73 0.29 -3.15
C GLN A 385 9.24 0.72 -4.53
N TRP A 386 7.99 0.39 -4.87
CA TRP A 386 7.34 0.74 -6.13
C TRP A 386 6.24 1.79 -5.96
N HIS A 387 5.58 1.83 -4.80
CA HIS A 387 4.57 2.81 -4.48
C HIS A 387 4.68 3.15 -2.99
N PRO A 388 5.29 4.29 -2.61
CA PRO A 388 5.42 4.66 -1.21
C PRO A 388 4.06 4.74 -0.51
N LEU A 389 3.95 4.13 0.67
CA LEU A 389 2.78 4.24 1.54
C LEU A 389 3.13 5.10 2.76
N GLY A 390 4.05 4.61 3.59
CA GLY A 390 4.66 5.37 4.68
C GLY A 390 3.64 6.09 5.57
N THR A 391 3.84 7.37 5.83
CA THR A 391 2.96 8.19 6.69
C THR A 391 1.51 8.33 6.20
N ALA A 392 1.20 7.99 4.94
CA ALA A 392 -0.17 7.97 4.43
C ALA A 392 -0.95 6.69 4.77
N ALA A 393 -0.31 5.66 5.33
CA ALA A 393 -0.92 4.34 5.57
C ALA A 393 -2.30 4.43 6.22
N ASN A 394 -2.41 5.12 7.37
CA ASN A 394 -3.68 5.25 8.04
C ASN A 394 -4.74 6.01 7.21
N ARG A 395 -4.36 7.09 6.51
CA ARG A 395 -5.31 7.87 5.70
C ARG A 395 -5.84 7.05 4.53
N VAL A 396 -4.96 6.30 3.85
CA VAL A 396 -5.33 5.39 2.77
C VAL A 396 -6.28 4.30 3.29
N LEU A 397 -5.93 3.61 4.38
CA LEU A 397 -6.76 2.55 4.94
C LEU A 397 -8.11 3.07 5.48
N THR A 398 -8.13 4.26 6.08
CA THR A 398 -9.38 4.93 6.49
C THR A 398 -10.28 5.24 5.31
N THR A 399 -9.69 5.74 4.22
CA THR A 399 -10.45 6.05 3.00
C THR A 399 -10.96 4.78 2.33
N LEU A 400 -10.18 3.70 2.37
CA LEU A 400 -10.60 2.38 1.88
C LEU A 400 -11.79 1.84 2.67
N ALA A 401 -11.75 1.93 4.00
CA ALA A 401 -12.86 1.54 4.86
C ALA A 401 -14.13 2.35 4.56
N ALA A 402 -13.99 3.66 4.33
CA ALA A 402 -15.11 4.52 3.94
C ALA A 402 -15.69 4.17 2.56
N ALA A 403 -14.85 3.72 1.62
CA ALA A 403 -15.26 3.29 0.28
C ALA A 403 -15.97 1.91 0.28
N PHE A 404 -15.77 1.10 1.33
CA PHE A 404 -16.34 -0.24 1.47
C PHE A 404 -16.92 -0.46 2.88
N PRO A 405 -17.99 0.26 3.28
CA PRO A 405 -18.45 0.29 4.67
C PRO A 405 -19.04 -1.04 5.19
N GLN A 406 -19.26 -2.01 4.31
CA GLN A 406 -19.74 -3.35 4.67
C GLN A 406 -18.62 -4.38 4.76
N ALA A 407 -17.40 -4.03 4.33
CA ALA A 407 -16.25 -4.91 4.34
C ALA A 407 -15.29 -4.52 5.46
N ARG A 408 -14.56 -5.51 5.98
CA ARG A 408 -13.38 -5.25 6.80
C ARG A 408 -12.18 -4.90 5.91
N VAL A 409 -11.19 -4.23 6.48
CA VAL A 409 -10.01 -3.74 5.75
C VAL A 409 -8.75 -4.50 6.16
N GLY A 410 -7.83 -4.72 5.23
CA GLY A 410 -6.54 -5.35 5.52
C GLY A 410 -5.41 -4.92 4.58
N VAL A 411 -4.22 -5.41 4.88
CA VAL A 411 -3.11 -5.46 3.92
C VAL A 411 -2.92 -6.93 3.60
N THR A 412 -3.43 -7.33 2.45
CA THR A 412 -3.64 -8.73 2.06
C THR A 412 -2.57 -9.25 1.12
N GLU A 413 -1.64 -8.37 0.76
CA GLU A 413 -0.35 -8.72 0.22
C GLU A 413 0.65 -7.61 0.59
N LEU A 414 1.80 -7.98 1.15
CA LEU A 414 2.90 -7.07 1.42
C LEU A 414 4.21 -7.69 0.94
N GLY A 415 4.97 -6.95 0.14
CA GLY A 415 6.30 -7.35 -0.27
C GLY A 415 7.26 -6.16 -0.27
N TYR A 416 8.49 -6.39 0.19
CA TYR A 416 9.53 -5.37 0.15
C TYR A 416 10.91 -5.99 -0.11
N GLY A 417 11.49 -5.66 -1.26
CA GLY A 417 12.80 -6.15 -1.71
C GLY A 417 12.87 -7.67 -1.72
N GLY A 418 12.60 -8.30 -2.87
CA GLY A 418 12.69 -9.77 -3.07
C GLY A 418 14.11 -10.29 -2.84
N ALA A 419 14.80 -10.83 -3.85
CA ALA A 419 16.23 -11.17 -3.67
C ALA A 419 17.11 -9.92 -3.41
N ARG A 420 16.67 -8.75 -3.88
CA ARG A 420 17.28 -7.44 -3.63
C ARG A 420 16.23 -6.33 -3.71
N LEU A 421 16.53 -5.18 -3.13
CA LEU A 421 15.74 -3.96 -3.35
C LEU A 421 15.88 -3.51 -4.81
N GLY A 422 14.78 -3.59 -5.58
CA GLY A 422 14.77 -3.32 -7.02
C GLY A 422 14.00 -2.08 -7.45
N GLY A 423 13.30 -1.42 -6.53
CA GLY A 423 12.48 -0.23 -6.82
C GLY A 423 13.22 1.08 -6.56
N PRO A 424 12.73 2.21 -7.10
CA PRO A 424 13.37 3.50 -6.93
C PRO A 424 13.26 4.01 -5.48
N TRP A 425 12.29 3.53 -4.70
CA TRP A 425 12.07 3.97 -3.33
C TRP A 425 12.49 2.92 -2.32
N TRP A 426 12.70 3.39 -1.09
CA TRP A 426 13.12 2.59 0.03
C TRP A 426 12.44 3.09 1.31
N PHE A 427 12.29 2.22 2.30
CA PHE A 427 11.74 2.52 3.61
C PHE A 427 12.53 1.75 4.69
N GLY A 428 12.71 2.37 5.85
CA GLY A 428 13.56 1.87 6.92
C GLY A 428 15.02 2.13 6.62
N ASP A 429 15.73 1.11 6.13
CA ASP A 429 17.15 1.20 5.79
C ASP A 429 17.34 0.92 4.28
N LYS A 430 18.09 1.79 3.62
CA LYS A 430 18.36 1.72 2.18
C LYS A 430 19.50 0.77 1.83
N ASP A 431 20.40 0.52 2.77
CA ASP A 431 21.63 -0.26 2.59
C ASP A 431 21.54 -1.64 3.28
N ASP A 432 20.68 -1.78 4.29
CA ASP A 432 20.36 -3.05 4.96
C ASP A 432 18.92 -3.51 4.63
N GLN A 433 18.82 -4.45 3.69
CA GLN A 433 17.54 -5.01 3.25
C GLN A 433 16.78 -5.72 4.38
N ALA A 434 17.48 -6.42 5.28
CA ALA A 434 16.82 -7.09 6.40
C ALA A 434 16.19 -6.02 7.30
N ALA A 435 16.93 -4.98 7.69
CA ALA A 435 16.40 -3.87 8.47
C ALA A 435 15.23 -3.15 7.79
N GLY A 436 15.32 -2.91 6.47
CA GLY A 436 14.24 -2.32 5.69
C GLY A 436 12.96 -3.18 5.70
N ARG A 437 13.07 -4.50 5.54
CA ARG A 437 11.92 -5.42 5.63
C ARG A 437 11.28 -5.39 7.01
N ARG A 438 12.07 -5.42 8.09
CA ARG A 438 11.54 -5.33 9.46
C ARG A 438 10.77 -4.04 9.67
N ALA A 439 11.31 -2.91 9.19
CA ALA A 439 10.66 -1.61 9.30
C ALA A 439 9.34 -1.55 8.52
N VAL A 440 9.30 -2.11 7.29
CA VAL A 440 8.07 -2.17 6.48
C VAL A 440 7.01 -3.05 7.13
N ILE A 441 7.40 -4.23 7.63
CA ILE A 441 6.48 -5.14 8.31
C ILE A 441 5.91 -4.50 9.58
N ASP A 442 6.76 -3.94 10.45
CA ASP A 442 6.33 -3.27 11.68
C ASP A 442 5.35 -2.14 11.37
N HIS A 443 5.74 -1.24 10.46
CA HIS A 443 4.94 -0.06 10.10
C HIS A 443 3.59 -0.43 9.49
N VAL A 444 3.60 -1.17 8.39
CA VAL A 444 2.38 -1.44 7.61
C VAL A 444 1.43 -2.34 8.40
N THR A 445 1.94 -3.31 9.14
CA THR A 445 1.10 -4.17 10.00
C THR A 445 0.47 -3.37 11.13
N SER A 446 1.23 -2.47 11.77
CA SER A 446 0.70 -1.61 12.84
C SER A 446 -0.41 -0.69 12.35
N ALA A 447 -0.20 -0.03 11.20
CA ALA A 447 -1.22 0.85 10.61
C ALA A 447 -2.48 0.08 10.18
N ALA A 448 -2.32 -1.15 9.66
CA ALA A 448 -3.43 -1.98 9.22
C ALA A 448 -4.24 -2.57 10.38
N LEU A 449 -3.58 -3.06 11.43
CA LEU A 449 -4.23 -3.75 12.55
C LEU A 449 -4.65 -2.81 13.69
N GLY A 450 -4.10 -1.61 13.78
CA GLY A 450 -4.46 -0.61 14.79
C GLY A 450 -5.85 0.03 14.61
N ARG A 451 -6.77 -0.67 13.96
CA ARG A 451 -8.09 -0.18 13.56
C ARG A 451 -9.18 -1.17 13.94
N SER A 452 -10.36 -0.68 14.29
CA SER A 452 -11.50 -1.52 14.72
C SER A 452 -12.10 -2.37 13.60
N ASP A 453 -11.91 -1.97 12.34
CA ASP A 453 -12.38 -2.63 11.13
C ASP A 453 -11.33 -3.59 10.52
N ALA A 454 -10.18 -3.74 11.15
CA ALA A 454 -9.07 -4.53 10.62
C ALA A 454 -9.42 -6.02 10.54
N TRP A 455 -9.16 -6.67 9.39
CA TRP A 455 -9.29 -8.12 9.21
C TRP A 455 -7.96 -8.85 9.36
N GLY A 456 -6.94 -8.43 8.62
CA GLY A 456 -5.65 -9.11 8.64
C GLY A 456 -4.56 -8.34 7.90
N ALA A 457 -3.34 -8.53 8.37
CA ALA A 457 -2.13 -7.96 7.80
C ALA A 457 -0.91 -8.72 8.35
N PRO A 458 0.26 -8.69 7.70
CA PRO A 458 0.53 -8.06 6.40
C PRO A 458 0.36 -8.99 5.19
N PHE A 459 0.08 -10.29 5.38
CA PHE A 459 0.14 -11.29 4.31
C PHE A 459 1.46 -11.18 3.52
N TRP A 460 2.55 -11.41 4.24
CA TRP A 460 3.91 -11.27 3.70
C TRP A 460 4.16 -12.23 2.54
N TRP A 461 4.53 -11.69 1.37
CA TRP A 461 4.61 -12.42 0.11
C TRP A 461 5.77 -13.43 0.05
N TYR A 462 6.96 -13.05 0.54
CA TYR A 462 8.20 -13.83 0.41
C TYR A 462 8.46 -14.78 1.59
N PHE A 463 7.42 -15.20 2.34
CA PHE A 463 7.63 -15.81 3.65
C PHE A 463 8.44 -17.12 3.60
N LEU A 464 8.17 -18.01 2.64
CA LEU A 464 8.87 -19.29 2.57
C LEU A 464 10.34 -19.11 2.18
N GLU A 465 10.63 -18.17 1.28
CA GLU A 465 11.98 -17.83 0.84
C GLU A 465 12.78 -17.18 1.97
N ASP A 466 12.18 -16.24 2.69
CA ASP A 466 12.83 -15.47 3.75
C ASP A 466 13.10 -16.32 5.00
N GLU A 467 12.24 -17.30 5.28
CA GLU A 467 12.43 -18.24 6.39
C GLU A 467 13.44 -19.37 6.06
N ALA A 468 13.93 -19.44 4.82
CA ALA A 468 14.90 -20.45 4.43
C ALA A 468 16.25 -20.22 5.15
N PRO A 469 16.90 -21.28 5.67
CA PRO A 469 18.20 -21.14 6.32
C PRO A 469 19.25 -20.50 5.40
N GLY A 470 19.86 -19.41 5.87
CA GLY A 470 20.94 -18.73 5.17
C GLY A 470 20.51 -17.59 4.24
N ASP A 471 19.22 -17.24 4.20
CA ASP A 471 18.78 -16.05 3.47
C ASP A 471 19.37 -14.77 4.11
N PRO A 472 20.04 -13.89 3.34
CA PRO A 472 20.73 -12.71 3.87
C PRO A 472 19.76 -11.60 4.31
N ALA A 473 18.53 -11.59 3.81
CA ALA A 473 17.49 -10.67 4.23
C ALA A 473 16.64 -11.25 5.37
N GLY A 474 16.94 -12.50 5.74
CA GLY A 474 16.68 -13.13 7.03
C GLY A 474 15.23 -13.58 7.25
N PRO A 475 15.00 -14.39 8.29
CA PRO A 475 13.64 -14.72 8.69
C PRO A 475 12.93 -13.44 9.15
N VAL A 476 11.78 -13.18 8.54
CA VAL A 476 10.97 -11.99 8.84
C VAL A 476 10.00 -12.21 9.99
N GLN A 477 9.79 -13.46 10.42
CA GLN A 477 8.86 -13.82 11.49
C GLN A 477 9.12 -13.05 12.81
N GLU A 478 10.38 -12.75 13.14
CA GLU A 478 10.72 -12.03 14.36
C GLU A 478 10.24 -10.57 14.35
N SER A 479 9.87 -10.07 13.16
CA SER A 479 9.39 -8.70 12.93
C SER A 479 7.88 -8.62 12.84
N LEU A 480 7.20 -9.76 12.72
CA LEU A 480 5.74 -9.76 12.81
C LEU A 480 5.34 -9.33 14.22
N PRO A 481 4.52 -8.28 14.36
CA PRO A 481 4.15 -7.80 15.68
C PRO A 481 3.48 -8.90 16.49
N ARG A 482 3.84 -9.03 17.77
CA ARG A 482 3.08 -9.91 18.66
C ARG A 482 1.72 -9.27 18.93
N LEU A 483 0.67 -9.79 18.32
CA LEU A 483 -0.69 -9.46 18.72
C LEU A 483 -0.84 -9.90 20.18
N VAL A 484 -0.98 -8.94 21.08
CA VAL A 484 -1.11 -9.20 22.52
C VAL A 484 -2.36 -10.08 22.73
N GLN A 485 -2.21 -11.10 23.57
CA GLN A 485 -3.26 -12.07 23.91
C GLN A 485 -4.47 -11.43 24.57
#